data_AF-A0A6P0HDY9-F1
#
_entry.id   AF-A0A6P0HDY9-F1
#
_cell.length_a   1.000
_cell.length_b   1.000
_cell.length_c   1.000
_cell.angle_alpha   90.00
_cell.angle_beta   90.00
_cell.angle_gamma   90.00
#
_symmetry.space_group_name_H-M   'P 1'
#
loop_
_entity.id
_entity.type
_entity.pdbx_description
1 polymer ?
#
loop_
_entity_poly.entity_id
_entity_poly.type
_entity_poly.pdbx_seq_one_letter_code
_entity_poly.pdbx_strand_id
1 'polypeptide(L)'
;MSAPPAPLPPTQDATSSAAAVDLAQRAMTAFARPTVDAETWLTELSPLLTPGARSAYVGTDPDEVPAHAVTGPGRAEDSPSAFLAYVVVPTDVGDYRLLLSREGGDAGWLVETITAPDGVR
;
A
#
# COMPACT_ATOMS: atom_id res chain seq x y z
N MET A 1 -19.62 9.98 -32.23
CA MET A 1 -18.58 9.39 -31.38
C MET A 1 -19.29 8.81 -30.16
N SER A 2 -19.28 7.49 -29.99
CA SER A 2 -19.89 6.85 -28.79
C SER A 2 -19.01 7.09 -27.57
N ALA A 3 -19.62 7.34 -26.41
CA ALA A 3 -18.90 7.48 -25.14
C ALA A 3 -18.22 6.15 -24.76
N PRO A 4 -17.06 6.18 -24.08
CA PRO A 4 -16.45 4.96 -23.54
C PRO A 4 -17.40 4.29 -22.53
N PRO A 5 -17.29 2.95 -22.36
CA PRO A 5 -18.07 2.24 -21.35
C PRO A 5 -17.77 2.79 -19.95
N ALA A 6 -18.80 2.85 -19.11
CA ALA A 6 -18.65 3.26 -17.71
C ALA A 6 -17.76 2.26 -16.95
N PRO A 7 -16.94 2.71 -15.98
CA PRO A 7 -16.14 1.83 -15.14
C PRO A 7 -17.00 0.82 -14.39
N LEU A 8 -16.45 -0.36 -14.12
CA LEU A 8 -17.15 -1.37 -13.33
C LEU A 8 -17.28 -0.91 -11.87
N PRO A 9 -18.42 -1.18 -11.21
CA PRO A 9 -18.56 -0.88 -9.79
C PRO A 9 -17.61 -1.78 -8.97
N PRO A 10 -16.92 -1.24 -7.95
CA PRO A 10 -16.05 -2.02 -7.09
C PRO A 10 -16.82 -2.97 -6.17
N THR A 11 -16.21 -4.12 -5.85
CA THR A 11 -16.74 -5.15 -4.95
C THR A 11 -15.85 -5.36 -3.71
N GLN A 12 -16.40 -5.91 -2.62
CA GLN A 12 -15.62 -6.28 -1.43
C GLN A 12 -15.53 -7.80 -1.25
N ASP A 13 -15.48 -8.53 -2.37
CA ASP A 13 -15.34 -9.98 -2.34
C ASP A 13 -13.91 -10.43 -1.99
N ALA A 14 -13.76 -11.74 -1.78
CA ALA A 14 -12.49 -12.35 -1.41
C ALA A 14 -11.37 -12.09 -2.45
N THR A 15 -11.70 -11.97 -3.74
CA THR A 15 -10.72 -11.68 -4.79
C THR A 15 -10.20 -10.25 -4.64
N SER A 16 -11.10 -9.29 -4.42
CA SER A 16 -10.73 -7.89 -4.16
C SER A 16 -9.90 -7.75 -2.88
N SER A 17 -10.24 -8.48 -1.81
CA SER A 17 -9.47 -8.50 -0.57
C SER A 17 -8.07 -9.11 -0.76
N ALA A 18 -7.96 -10.21 -1.51
CA ALA A 18 -6.67 -10.83 -1.80
C ALA A 18 -5.77 -9.90 -2.63
N ALA A 19 -6.33 -9.20 -3.62
CA ALA A 19 -5.58 -8.22 -4.42
C ALA A 19 -5.10 -7.02 -3.58
N ALA A 20 -5.90 -6.57 -2.60
CA ALA A 20 -5.47 -5.52 -1.66
C ALA A 20 -4.31 -6.00 -0.78
N VAL A 21 -4.38 -7.24 -0.26
CA VAL A 21 -3.31 -7.84 0.54
C VAL A 21 -2.02 -7.98 -0.27
N ASP A 22 -2.08 -8.48 -1.52
CA ASP A 22 -0.92 -8.60 -2.40
C ASP A 22 -0.23 -7.24 -2.62
N LEU A 23 -1.01 -6.20 -2.96
CA LEU A 23 -0.46 -4.86 -3.14
C LEU A 23 0.19 -4.34 -1.85
N ALA A 24 -0.48 -4.48 -0.71
CA ALA A 24 0.04 -4.02 0.57
C ALA A 24 1.36 -4.72 0.95
N GLN A 25 1.47 -6.02 0.71
CA GLN A 25 2.70 -6.78 0.97
C GLN A 25 3.84 -6.33 0.04
N ARG A 26 3.56 -6.12 -1.25
CA ARG A 26 4.54 -5.58 -2.20
C ARG A 26 5.01 -4.18 -1.80
N ALA A 27 4.08 -3.31 -1.38
CA ALA A 27 4.39 -1.97 -0.92
C ALA A 27 5.26 -1.99 0.34
N MET A 28 4.92 -2.80 1.34
CA MET A 28 5.75 -2.93 2.54
C MET A 28 7.10 -3.57 2.28
N THR A 29 7.19 -4.51 1.34
CA THR A 29 8.47 -5.10 0.93
C THR A 29 9.38 -4.09 0.25
N ALA A 30 8.82 -3.17 -0.55
CA ALA A 30 9.58 -2.07 -1.14
C ALA A 30 9.95 -1.00 -0.08
N PHE A 31 9.02 -0.68 0.81
CA PHE A 31 9.20 0.31 1.87
C PHE A 31 10.26 -0.11 2.90
N ALA A 32 10.23 -1.35 3.37
CA ALA A 32 11.11 -1.88 4.42
C ALA A 32 12.50 -2.28 3.89
N ARG A 33 13.14 -1.40 3.11
CA ARG A 33 14.47 -1.59 2.53
C ARG A 33 15.38 -0.39 2.85
N PRO A 34 15.72 -0.15 4.13
CA PRO A 34 16.49 1.03 4.52
C PRO A 34 17.87 1.09 3.86
N THR A 35 18.50 -0.06 3.61
CA THR A 35 19.87 -0.14 3.06
C THR A 35 19.98 0.12 1.56
N VAL A 36 18.91 0.57 0.90
CA VAL A 36 18.89 0.89 -0.55
C VAL A 36 19.01 2.39 -0.71
N ASP A 37 19.65 2.86 -1.78
CA ASP A 37 19.72 4.30 -2.03
C ASP A 37 18.32 4.92 -2.25
N ALA A 38 18.15 6.18 -1.86
CA ALA A 38 16.87 6.86 -1.87
C ALA A 38 16.20 6.93 -3.27
N GLU A 39 16.98 7.02 -4.35
CA GLU A 39 16.45 7.09 -5.71
C GLU A 39 15.86 5.74 -6.15
N THR A 40 16.61 4.66 -5.93
CA THR A 40 16.14 3.30 -6.20
C THR A 40 14.92 2.96 -5.33
N TRP A 41 15.00 3.27 -4.03
CA TRP A 41 13.90 3.03 -3.09
C TRP A 41 12.61 3.72 -3.52
N LEU A 42 12.69 5.03 -3.85
CA LEU A 42 11.53 5.78 -4.29
C LEU A 42 11.01 5.30 -5.66
N THR A 43 11.90 4.93 -6.58
CA THR A 43 11.54 4.42 -7.92
C THR A 43 10.75 3.12 -7.82
N GLU A 44 11.13 2.22 -6.93
CA GLU A 44 10.44 0.94 -6.73
C GLU A 44 9.13 1.09 -5.94
N LEU A 45 9.08 2.00 -4.97
CA LEU A 45 7.88 2.23 -4.16
C LEU A 45 6.81 3.01 -4.93
N SER A 46 7.21 4.02 -5.70
CA SER A 46 6.31 4.99 -6.37
C SER A 46 5.15 4.39 -7.18
N PRO A 47 5.31 3.29 -7.94
CA PRO A 47 4.22 2.68 -8.71
C PRO A 47 3.11 2.06 -7.85
N LEU A 48 3.38 1.80 -6.56
CA LEU A 48 2.46 1.18 -5.62
C LEU A 48 1.64 2.21 -4.83
N LEU A 49 1.98 3.49 -4.99
CA LEU A 49 1.41 4.60 -4.23
C LEU A 49 0.41 5.40 -5.06
N THR A 50 -0.57 5.99 -4.39
CA THR A 50 -1.36 7.07 -4.98
C THR A 50 -0.48 8.29 -5.26
N PRO A 51 -0.89 9.21 -6.17
CA PRO A 51 -0.12 10.43 -6.42
C PRO A 51 0.14 11.27 -5.16
N GLY A 52 -0.83 11.28 -4.23
CA GLY A 52 -0.71 11.95 -2.93
C GLY A 52 0.37 11.30 -2.07
N ALA A 53 0.26 9.98 -1.84
CA ALA A 53 1.24 9.22 -1.08
C ALA A 53 2.66 9.31 -1.69
N ARG A 54 2.79 9.24 -3.01
CA ARG A 54 4.08 9.40 -3.70
C ARG A 54 4.74 10.72 -3.36
N SER A 55 3.98 11.81 -3.43
CA SER A 55 4.48 13.15 -3.12
C SER A 55 4.97 13.26 -1.68
N ALA A 56 4.35 12.53 -0.74
CA ALA A 56 4.75 12.51 0.66
C ALA A 56 6.09 11.81 0.91
N TYR A 57 6.50 10.87 0.05
CA TYR A 57 7.76 10.13 0.18
C TYR A 57 8.93 10.74 -0.60
N VAL A 58 8.69 11.75 -1.46
CA VAL A 58 9.77 12.44 -2.16
C VAL A 58 10.73 13.06 -1.14
N GLY A 59 12.02 12.72 -1.25
CA GLY A 59 13.06 13.23 -0.35
C GLY A 59 13.14 12.55 1.01
N THR A 60 12.38 11.46 1.23
CA THR A 60 12.58 10.59 2.40
C THR A 60 13.91 9.85 2.27
N ASP A 61 14.67 9.82 3.35
CA ASP A 61 15.84 8.95 3.48
C ASP A 61 15.37 7.54 3.90
N PRO A 62 15.62 6.49 3.10
CA PRO A 62 15.21 5.14 3.44
C PRO A 62 15.88 4.64 4.73
N ASP A 63 17.06 5.14 5.13
CA ASP A 63 17.71 4.75 6.38
C ASP A 63 16.87 5.12 7.62
N GLU A 64 15.95 6.08 7.49
CA GLU A 64 15.02 6.49 8.56
C GLU A 64 13.76 5.60 8.62
N VAL A 65 13.62 4.60 7.73
CA VAL A 65 12.51 3.64 7.78
C VAL A 65 12.79 2.59 8.87
N PRO A 66 11.94 2.48 9.91
CA PRO A 66 12.23 1.57 11.02
C PRO A 66 12.15 0.08 10.67
N ALA A 67 11.31 -0.28 9.70
CA ALA A 67 11.12 -1.67 9.28
C ALA A 67 12.20 -2.12 8.29
N HIS A 68 12.71 -3.34 8.49
CA HIS A 68 13.72 -3.94 7.61
C HIS A 68 13.22 -5.22 6.91
N ALA A 69 12.11 -5.81 7.39
CA ALA A 69 11.56 -7.00 6.78
C ALA A 69 10.06 -7.17 7.04
N VAL A 70 9.34 -7.72 6.08
CA VAL A 70 8.01 -8.30 6.29
C VAL A 70 8.18 -9.69 6.92
N THR A 71 7.50 -9.95 8.03
CA THR A 71 7.68 -11.16 8.85
C THR A 71 6.54 -12.16 8.73
N GLY A 72 5.45 -11.80 8.05
CA GLY A 72 4.28 -12.66 7.89
C GLY A 72 3.33 -12.24 6.77
N PRO A 73 2.28 -13.03 6.52
CA PRO A 73 1.26 -12.68 5.55
C PRO A 73 0.48 -11.43 6.00
N GLY A 74 0.13 -10.57 5.05
CA GLY A 74 -0.78 -9.47 5.32
C GLY A 74 -2.21 -9.96 5.56
N ARG A 75 -3.00 -9.21 6.34
CA ARG A 75 -4.42 -9.49 6.56
C ARG A 75 -5.26 -8.27 6.21
N ALA A 76 -6.33 -8.47 5.43
CA ALA A 76 -7.33 -7.44 5.24
C ALA A 76 -8.17 -7.26 6.51
N GLU A 77 -8.55 -6.03 6.81
CA GLU A 77 -9.55 -5.68 7.82
C GLU A 77 -10.86 -5.28 7.13
N ASP A 78 -11.94 -5.24 7.92
CA ASP A 78 -13.23 -4.76 7.44
C ASP A 78 -13.13 -3.29 6.99
N SER A 79 -13.74 -3.00 5.85
CA SER A 79 -13.81 -1.65 5.28
C SER A 79 -15.27 -1.26 5.04
N PRO A 80 -15.67 -0.02 5.36
CA PRO A 80 -17.03 0.46 5.09
C PRO A 80 -17.26 0.80 3.60
N SER A 81 -16.24 0.70 2.75
CA SER A 81 -16.30 1.12 1.35
C SER A 81 -15.58 0.13 0.43
N ALA A 82 -16.19 -0.16 -0.73
CA ALA A 82 -15.54 -0.95 -1.77
C ALA A 82 -14.39 -0.20 -2.47
N PHE A 83 -14.25 1.10 -2.24
CA PHE A 83 -13.15 1.91 -2.77
C PHE A 83 -11.94 1.97 -1.84
N LEU A 84 -12.07 1.47 -0.60
CA LEU A 84 -11.02 1.50 0.41
C LEU A 84 -10.75 0.10 0.95
N ALA A 85 -9.50 -0.19 1.26
CA ALA A 85 -9.12 -1.39 2.00
C ALA A 85 -8.10 -1.03 3.09
N TYR A 86 -8.26 -1.64 4.26
CA TYR A 86 -7.26 -1.61 5.32
C TYR A 86 -6.55 -2.95 5.33
N VAL A 87 -5.21 -2.93 5.26
CA VAL A 87 -4.40 -4.13 5.36
C VAL A 87 -3.36 -3.96 6.45
N VAL A 88 -3.25 -4.94 7.33
CA VAL A 88 -2.17 -5.02 8.30
C VAL A 88 -1.09 -5.94 7.77
N VAL A 89 0.16 -5.49 7.79
CA VAL A 89 1.34 -6.25 7.34
C VAL A 89 2.33 -6.36 8.51
N PRO A 90 2.59 -7.56 9.03
CA PRO A 90 3.58 -7.77 10.08
C PRO A 90 4.99 -7.49 9.57
N THR A 91 5.77 -6.73 10.34
CA THR A 91 7.20 -6.49 10.10
C THR A 91 8.03 -6.90 11.31
N ASP A 92 9.34 -6.68 11.24
CA ASP A 92 10.31 -6.90 12.31
C ASP A 92 10.20 -5.88 13.46
N VAL A 93 9.46 -4.77 13.25
CA VAL A 93 9.20 -3.73 14.27
C VAL A 93 7.72 -3.66 14.69
N GLY A 94 6.88 -4.59 14.23
CA GLY A 94 5.47 -4.68 14.58
C GLY A 94 4.54 -4.60 13.38
N ASP A 95 3.26 -4.41 13.64
CA ASP A 95 2.22 -4.42 12.61
C ASP A 95 2.07 -3.03 11.96
N TYR A 96 2.46 -2.91 10.69
CA TYR A 96 2.13 -1.74 9.89
C TYR A 96 0.70 -1.82 9.38
N ARG A 97 -0.02 -0.70 9.40
CA ARG A 97 -1.36 -0.59 8.82
C ARG A 97 -1.32 0.26 7.56
N LEU A 98 -1.82 -0.30 6.47
CA LEU A 98 -1.88 0.37 5.17
C LEU A 98 -3.33 0.66 4.83
N LEU A 99 -3.59 1.90 4.41
CA LEU A 99 -4.83 2.30 3.75
C LEU A 99 -4.59 2.27 2.23
N LEU A 100 -5.41 1.51 1.53
CA LEU A 100 -5.39 1.39 0.08
C LEU A 100 -6.67 2.01 -0.51
N SER A 101 -6.54 2.60 -1.70
CA SER A 101 -7.65 3.15 -2.47
C SER A 101 -7.60 2.67 -3.93
N ARG A 102 -8.75 2.75 -4.61
CA ARG A 102 -8.87 2.50 -6.06
C ARG A 102 -9.96 3.37 -6.66
N GLU A 103 -9.91 3.58 -7.97
CA GLU A 103 -10.85 4.46 -8.68
C GLU A 103 -12.11 3.73 -9.18
N GLY A 104 -12.07 2.40 -9.31
CA GLY A 104 -13.16 1.57 -9.85
C GLY A 104 -12.90 0.08 -9.64
N GLY A 105 -13.85 -0.77 -10.04
CA GLY A 105 -13.76 -2.23 -9.87
C GLY A 105 -12.72 -2.91 -10.77
N ASP A 106 -12.36 -2.28 -11.87
CA ASP A 106 -11.30 -2.68 -12.80
C ASP A 106 -9.95 -2.00 -12.53
N ALA A 107 -9.94 -0.99 -11.65
CA ALA A 107 -8.72 -0.30 -11.24
C ALA A 107 -7.94 -1.13 -10.20
N GLY A 108 -6.61 -1.14 -10.35
CA GLY A 108 -5.72 -1.68 -9.32
C GLY A 108 -5.80 -0.88 -8.03
N TRP A 109 -5.54 -1.55 -6.91
CA TRP A 109 -5.33 -0.87 -5.64
C TRP A 109 -4.04 -0.06 -5.66
N LEU A 110 -4.01 1.05 -4.93
CA LEU A 110 -2.83 1.86 -4.63
C LEU A 110 -2.80 2.19 -3.14
N VAL A 111 -1.62 2.35 -2.55
CA VAL A 111 -1.46 2.74 -1.15
C VAL A 111 -1.62 4.25 -1.00
N GLU A 112 -2.51 4.65 -0.11
CA GLU A 112 -2.79 6.04 0.28
C GLU A 112 -2.01 6.43 1.54
N THR A 113 -1.85 5.50 2.48
CA THR A 113 -1.16 5.77 3.75
C THR A 113 -0.48 4.51 4.27
N ILE A 114 0.73 4.65 4.79
CA ILE A 114 1.45 3.62 5.55
C ILE A 114 1.61 4.16 6.98
N THR A 115 1.00 3.48 7.95
CA THR A 115 1.04 3.86 9.36
C THR A 115 1.92 2.89 10.13
N ALA A 116 2.93 3.43 10.81
CA ALA A 116 3.84 2.66 11.64
C ALA A 116 3.15 2.11 12.91
N PRO A 117 3.69 1.04 13.51
CA PRO A 117 3.22 0.55 14.80
C PRO A 117 3.38 1.61 15.89
N ASP A 118 2.51 1.57 16.90
CA ASP A 118 2.60 2.48 18.03
C ASP A 118 3.95 2.35 18.75
N GLY A 119 4.56 3.50 19.08
CA GLY A 119 5.80 3.56 19.86
C GLY A 119 7.09 3.32 19.06
N VAL A 120 7.00 3.06 17.76
CA VAL A 120 8.15 3.05 16.85
C VAL A 120 8.55 4.50 16.54
N ARG A 121 9.83 4.82 16.70
CA ARG A 121 10.45 6.11 16.35
C ARG A 121 11.70 5.88 15.53
#